data_AF-A0A3M1AAZ8-F1
#
_entry.id   AF-A0A3M1AAZ8-F1
#
_cell.length_a   1.000
_cell.length_b   1.000
_cell.length_c   1.000
_cell.angle_alpha   90.00
_cell.angle_beta   90.00
_cell.angle_gamma   90.00
#
_symmetry.space_group_name_H-M   'P 1'
#
loop_
_entity.id
_entity.type
_entity.pdbx_description
1 polymer ?
#
loop_
_entity_poly.entity_id
_entity_poly.type
_entity_poly.pdbx_seq_one_letter_code
_entity_poly.pdbx_strand_id
1 'polypeptide(L)'
;MPFVYSKRYTAEFGDHIFPVEKYEQVYQALLTKGIPLDCFFEPEAATKEDLMRVHTAAYLDDLENLRWTQRTMYSELPLTREIVELFKLAAGGTCLAVDLARQQRWAVHIGGGFHHAFPAKAEGFCYINDLAVAAFRFLSRKYGHRVLIIDLDLHQGNGTARIFQGHREVFTFSMHQEDIYPVKEQSDLDIPLP
;
A
#
# COMPACT_ATOMS: atom_id res chain seq x y z
N MET A 1 -10.87 -17.56 -6.54
CA MET A 1 -10.27 -16.22 -6.51
C MET A 1 -9.22 -16.25 -5.41
N PRO A 2 -7.96 -15.92 -5.71
CA PRO A 2 -6.86 -15.94 -4.75
C PRO A 2 -6.93 -14.77 -3.76
N PHE A 3 -6.59 -15.04 -2.51
CA PHE A 3 -6.46 -14.07 -1.42
C PHE A 3 -5.01 -14.05 -0.93
N VAL A 4 -4.39 -12.89 -0.85
CA VAL A 4 -3.05 -12.72 -0.31
C VAL A 4 -3.14 -12.31 1.15
N TYR A 5 -2.52 -13.10 2.02
CA TYR A 5 -2.55 -12.93 3.46
C TYR A 5 -1.28 -13.51 4.09
N SER A 6 -0.77 -12.86 5.15
CA SER A 6 0.21 -13.46 6.05
C SER A 6 -0.20 -13.23 7.49
N LYS A 7 0.08 -14.19 8.36
CA LYS A 7 -0.02 -14.01 9.82
C LYS A 7 0.96 -12.96 10.34
N ARG A 8 1.95 -12.57 9.54
CA ARG A 8 2.91 -11.50 9.83
C ARG A 8 2.36 -10.10 9.56
N TYR A 9 1.10 -9.96 9.12
CA TYR A 9 0.39 -8.68 9.07
C TYR A 9 -0.07 -8.26 10.46
N THR A 10 0.88 -8.13 11.36
CA THR A 10 0.71 -7.71 12.74
C THR A 10 1.91 -6.86 13.15
N ALA A 11 1.67 -5.88 14.01
CA ALA A 11 2.72 -5.09 14.65
C ALA A 11 2.16 -4.42 15.91
N GLU A 12 3.01 -4.20 16.92
CA GLU A 12 2.62 -3.44 18.11
C GLU A 12 2.65 -1.92 17.81
N PHE A 13 1.46 -1.31 17.75
CA PHE A 13 1.32 0.13 17.52
C PHE A 13 1.14 0.95 18.81
N GLY A 14 1.11 0.32 19.98
CA GLY A 14 0.80 0.97 21.25
C GLY A 14 -0.66 1.42 21.33
N ASP A 15 -0.93 2.58 21.93
CA ASP A 15 -2.30 3.15 22.06
C ASP A 15 -2.85 3.75 20.75
N HIS A 16 -2.23 3.46 19.61
CA HIS A 16 -2.60 4.04 18.31
C HIS A 16 -3.90 3.43 17.77
N ILE A 17 -4.71 4.25 17.10
CA ILE A 17 -6.05 3.86 16.60
C ILE A 17 -6.05 2.91 15.39
N PHE A 18 -4.87 2.48 14.90
CA PHE A 18 -4.77 1.71 13.66
C PHE A 18 -5.02 0.23 13.98
N PRO A 19 -6.15 -0.35 13.56
CA PRO A 19 -6.54 -1.67 14.03
C PRO A 19 -5.91 -2.73 13.12
N VAL A 20 -4.65 -3.09 13.37
CA VAL A 20 -3.91 -4.07 12.55
C VAL A 20 -4.53 -5.46 12.59
N GLU A 21 -5.20 -5.79 13.69
CA GLU A 21 -5.92 -7.05 13.90
C GLU A 21 -7.05 -7.23 12.88
N LYS A 22 -7.51 -6.15 12.23
CA LYS A 22 -8.53 -6.22 11.17
C LYS A 22 -8.11 -7.20 10.06
N TYR A 23 -6.82 -7.32 9.77
CA TYR A 23 -6.34 -8.20 8.71
C TYR A 23 -6.57 -9.68 9.04
N GLU A 24 -6.24 -10.08 10.27
CA GLU A 24 -6.54 -11.42 10.76
C GLU A 24 -8.06 -11.65 10.86
N GLN A 25 -8.82 -10.66 11.35
CA GLN A 25 -10.28 -10.77 11.45
C GLN A 25 -10.94 -10.99 10.09
N VAL A 26 -10.50 -10.28 9.04
CA VAL A 26 -10.98 -10.48 7.66
C VAL A 26 -10.62 -11.89 7.17
N TYR A 27 -9.39 -12.35 7.40
CA TYR A 27 -8.97 -13.71 7.06
C TYR A 27 -9.86 -14.78 7.75
N GLN A 28 -10.08 -14.66 9.06
CA GLN A 28 -10.93 -15.59 9.82
C GLN A 28 -12.40 -15.53 9.37
N ALA A 29 -12.90 -14.34 9.02
CA ALA A 29 -14.25 -14.17 8.50
C ALA A 29 -14.43 -14.85 7.13
N LEU A 30 -13.42 -14.77 6.25
CA LEU A 30 -13.41 -15.46 4.96
C LEU A 30 -13.40 -16.98 5.12
N LEU A 31 -12.58 -17.52 6.03
CA LEU A 31 -12.60 -18.94 6.36
C LEU A 31 -13.96 -19.39 6.88
N THR A 32 -14.54 -18.62 7.79
CA THR A 32 -15.88 -18.87 8.35
C THR A 32 -16.97 -18.87 7.27
N LYS A 33 -16.82 -18.05 6.23
CA LYS A 33 -17.70 -18.02 5.04
C LYS A 33 -17.45 -19.15 4.04
N GLY A 34 -16.52 -20.07 4.34
CA GLY A 34 -16.24 -21.26 3.53
C GLY A 34 -15.22 -21.06 2.41
N ILE A 35 -14.42 -19.98 2.44
CA ILE A 35 -13.28 -19.86 1.51
C ILE A 35 -12.23 -20.93 1.87
N PRO A 36 -11.86 -21.81 0.93
CA PRO A 36 -10.87 -22.87 1.19
C PRO A 36 -9.48 -22.32 1.49
N LEU A 37 -8.70 -23.05 2.30
CA LEU A 37 -7.33 -22.68 2.66
C LEU A 37 -6.38 -22.57 1.46
N ASP A 38 -6.59 -23.38 0.42
CA ASP A 38 -5.77 -23.36 -0.80
C ASP A 38 -6.00 -22.13 -1.70
N CYS A 39 -7.00 -21.30 -1.35
CA CYS A 39 -7.21 -20.00 -1.98
C CYS A 39 -6.37 -18.89 -1.35
N PHE A 40 -5.65 -19.16 -0.24
CA PHE A 40 -4.81 -18.17 0.45
C PHE A 40 -3.33 -18.36 0.09
N PHE A 41 -2.68 -17.25 -0.25
CA PHE A 41 -1.30 -17.19 -0.70
C PHE A 41 -0.50 -16.26 0.21
N GLU A 42 0.62 -16.76 0.71
CA GLU A 42 1.51 -15.99 1.58
C GLU A 42 2.52 -15.21 0.73
N PRO A 43 2.69 -13.90 0.96
CA PRO A 43 3.67 -13.10 0.24
C PRO A 43 5.04 -13.07 0.91
N GLU A 44 6.02 -12.72 0.09
CA GLU A 44 7.34 -12.28 0.54
C GLU A 44 7.41 -10.75 0.54
N ALA A 45 8.35 -10.19 1.31
CA ALA A 45 8.57 -8.75 1.33
C ALA A 45 8.98 -8.19 -0.04
N ALA A 46 8.54 -6.96 -0.35
CA ALA A 46 8.97 -6.26 -1.54
C ALA A 46 10.50 -6.10 -1.55
N THR A 47 11.11 -6.34 -2.71
CA THR A 47 12.56 -6.22 -2.85
C THR A 47 12.99 -4.75 -2.74
N LYS A 48 14.24 -4.51 -2.36
CA LYS A 48 14.80 -3.14 -2.37
C LYS A 48 14.66 -2.49 -3.75
N GLU A 49 14.83 -3.26 -4.82
CA GLU A 49 14.66 -2.79 -6.20
C GLU A 49 13.23 -2.35 -6.46
N ASP A 50 12.22 -3.11 -6.01
CA ASP A 50 10.81 -2.75 -6.13
C ASP A 50 10.49 -1.46 -5.35
N LEU A 51 10.98 -1.36 -4.10
CA LEU A 51 10.78 -0.17 -3.27
C LEU A 51 11.43 1.08 -3.89
N MET A 52 12.64 0.94 -4.46
CA MET A 52 13.38 2.05 -5.10
C MET A 52 12.73 2.57 -6.39
N ARG A 53 11.74 1.88 -6.95
CA ARG A 53 10.95 2.39 -8.07
C ARG A 53 10.00 3.53 -7.65
N VAL A 54 9.65 3.59 -6.37
CA VAL A 54 8.73 4.60 -5.80
C VAL A 54 9.48 5.54 -4.88
N HIS A 55 10.23 4.97 -3.95
CA HIS A 55 10.79 5.67 -2.82
C HIS A 55 12.26 6.02 -3.06
N THR A 56 12.64 7.24 -2.68
CA THR A 56 14.02 7.70 -2.80
C THR A 56 14.96 6.87 -1.92
N ALA A 57 16.21 6.69 -2.37
CA ALA A 57 17.21 5.95 -1.61
C ALA A 57 17.44 6.51 -0.20
N ALA A 58 17.42 7.84 -0.05
CA ALA A 58 17.59 8.49 1.25
C ALA A 58 16.42 8.23 2.21
N TYR A 59 15.18 8.16 1.70
CA TYR A 59 14.02 7.81 2.52
C TYR A 59 14.06 6.34 2.96
N LEU A 60 14.35 5.43 2.03
CA LEU A 60 14.49 4.00 2.36
C LEU A 60 15.61 3.74 3.35
N ASP A 61 16.73 4.47 3.26
CA ASP A 61 17.83 4.38 4.23
C ASP A 61 17.42 4.89 5.62
N ASP A 62 16.59 5.94 5.70
CA ASP A 62 16.04 6.38 6.99
C ASP A 62 15.10 5.33 7.61
N LEU A 63 14.24 4.69 6.81
CA LEU A 63 13.38 3.60 7.29
C LEU A 63 14.19 2.39 7.76
N GLU A 64 15.19 1.98 6.97
CA GLU A 64 16.03 0.81 7.28
C GLU A 64 16.83 1.01 8.57
N ASN A 65 17.22 2.25 8.88
CA ASN A 65 18.00 2.59 10.07
C ASN A 65 17.14 3.21 11.19
N LEU A 66 15.81 3.20 11.06
CA LEU A 66 14.86 3.75 12.03
C LEU A 66 15.19 5.21 12.44
N ARG A 67 15.62 6.02 11.47
CA ARG A 67 16.01 7.42 11.73
C ARG A 67 14.80 8.33 11.69
N TRP A 68 14.62 9.09 12.78
CA TRP A 68 13.61 10.14 12.86
C TRP A 68 14.11 11.40 12.15
N THR A 69 13.61 11.66 10.95
CA THR A 69 14.01 12.78 10.08
C THR A 69 12.78 13.47 9.51
N GLN A 70 12.97 14.58 8.79
CA GLN A 70 11.90 15.25 8.04
C GLN A 70 11.18 14.34 7.04
N ARG A 71 11.78 13.19 6.68
CA ARG A 71 11.17 12.20 5.79
C ARG A 71 10.30 11.18 6.52
N THR A 72 10.55 10.90 7.80
CA THR A 72 9.82 9.87 8.56
C THR A 72 8.86 10.46 9.59
N MET A 73 9.09 11.71 10.02
CA MET A 73 8.37 12.31 11.14
C MET A 73 6.89 12.65 10.91
N TYR A 74 6.43 12.57 9.67
CA TYR A 74 5.02 12.80 9.29
C TYR A 74 4.17 11.53 9.36
N SER A 75 4.76 10.39 9.71
CA SER A 75 4.00 9.22 10.11
C SER A 75 3.45 9.42 11.52
N GLU A 76 2.18 9.08 11.71
CA GLU A 76 1.54 9.03 13.03
C GLU A 76 1.82 7.69 13.74
N LEU A 77 2.32 6.70 13.01
CA LEU A 77 2.74 5.41 13.55
C LEU A 77 4.16 5.47 14.14
N PRO A 78 4.45 4.72 15.22
CA PRO A 78 5.81 4.54 15.71
C PRO A 78 6.76 4.06 14.62
N LEU A 79 8.01 4.54 14.64
CA LEU A 79 9.06 4.07 13.73
C LEU A 79 9.80 2.90 14.38
N THR A 80 9.27 1.68 14.22
CA THR A 80 9.89 0.46 14.74
C THR A 80 10.25 -0.51 13.61
N ARG A 81 11.17 -1.44 13.91
CA ARG A 81 11.57 -2.48 12.94
C ARG A 81 10.36 -3.31 12.50
N GLU A 82 9.52 -3.72 13.45
CA GLU A 82 8.34 -4.54 13.17
C GLU A 82 7.37 -3.86 12.20
N ILE A 83 7.08 -2.58 12.44
CA ILE A 83 6.21 -1.78 11.58
C ILE A 83 6.82 -1.62 10.17
N VAL A 84 8.11 -1.28 10.07
CA VAL A 84 8.79 -1.15 8.77
C VAL A 84 8.75 -2.47 8.00
N GLU A 85 9.01 -3.61 8.65
CA GLU A 85 8.93 -4.92 8.00
C GLU A 85 7.49 -5.30 7.60
N LEU A 86 6.48 -4.91 8.37
CA LEU A 86 5.07 -5.06 8.00
C LEU A 86 4.75 -4.30 6.70
N PHE A 87 5.16 -3.04 6.58
CA PHE A 87 4.94 -2.25 5.36
C PHE A 87 5.65 -2.85 4.14
N LYS A 88 6.88 -3.36 4.31
CA LYS A 88 7.60 -4.05 3.23
C LYS A 88 6.90 -5.35 2.82
N LEU A 89 6.40 -6.11 3.79
CA LEU A 89 5.64 -7.34 3.54
C LEU A 89 4.34 -7.06 2.81
N ALA A 90 3.58 -6.05 3.23
CA ALA A 90 2.35 -5.64 2.58
C ALA A 90 2.59 -5.15 1.14
N ALA A 91 3.67 -4.40 0.90
CA ALA A 91 4.07 -4.02 -0.47
C ALA A 91 4.33 -5.24 -1.36
N GLY A 92 4.98 -6.26 -0.82
CA GLY A 92 5.16 -7.54 -1.51
C GLY A 92 3.84 -8.30 -1.69
N GLY A 93 2.93 -8.19 -0.74
CA GLY A 93 1.55 -8.71 -0.83
C GLY A 93 0.75 -8.14 -1.98
N THR A 94 0.78 -6.82 -2.16
CA THR A 94 0.10 -6.15 -3.29
C THR A 94 0.73 -6.58 -4.62
N CYS A 95 2.05 -6.71 -4.66
CA CYS A 95 2.75 -7.24 -5.83
C CYS A 95 2.37 -8.69 -6.17
N LEU A 96 2.25 -9.57 -5.16
CA LEU A 96 1.81 -10.95 -5.35
C LEU A 96 0.36 -11.01 -5.84
N ALA A 97 -0.52 -10.17 -5.30
CA ALA A 97 -1.91 -10.09 -5.75
C ALA A 97 -2.00 -9.69 -7.23
N VAL A 98 -1.19 -8.73 -7.68
CA VAL A 98 -1.10 -8.39 -9.11
C VAL A 98 -0.66 -9.59 -9.95
N ASP A 99 0.38 -10.32 -9.53
CA ASP A 99 0.87 -11.50 -10.25
C ASP A 99 -0.20 -12.61 -10.33
N LEU A 100 -0.94 -12.86 -9.24
CA LEU A 100 -2.03 -13.83 -9.18
C LEU A 100 -3.22 -13.41 -10.03
N ALA A 101 -3.61 -12.12 -9.99
CA ALA A 101 -4.71 -11.58 -10.79
C ALA A 101 -4.44 -11.71 -12.29
N ARG A 102 -3.18 -11.62 -12.74
CA ARG A 102 -2.83 -11.87 -14.14
C ARG A 102 -3.07 -13.31 -14.58
N GLN A 103 -2.95 -14.27 -13.67
CA GLN A 103 -3.18 -15.68 -13.95
C GLN A 103 -4.65 -16.08 -13.78
N GLN A 104 -5.35 -15.48 -12.81
CA GLN A 104 -6.68 -15.90 -12.36
C GLN A 104 -7.76 -14.81 -12.51
N ARG A 105 -7.47 -13.75 -13.28
CA ARG A 105 -8.29 -12.54 -13.54
C ARG A 105 -8.47 -11.60 -12.35
N TRP A 106 -8.59 -12.13 -11.14
CA TRP A 106 -8.83 -11.37 -9.92
C TRP A 106 -7.93 -11.88 -8.81
N ALA A 107 -7.57 -11.02 -7.87
CA ALA A 107 -6.94 -11.36 -6.60
C ALA A 107 -7.30 -10.29 -5.57
N VAL A 108 -7.30 -10.68 -4.30
CA VAL A 108 -7.54 -9.75 -3.18
C VAL A 108 -6.31 -9.76 -2.29
N HIS A 109 -5.77 -8.59 -1.97
CA HIS A 109 -4.75 -8.46 -0.93
C HIS A 109 -5.41 -7.94 0.35
N ILE A 110 -5.31 -8.69 1.46
CA ILE A 110 -5.97 -8.34 2.72
C ILE A 110 -5.22 -7.19 3.45
N GLY A 111 -3.91 -7.08 3.30
CA GLY A 111 -3.03 -6.25 4.15
C GLY A 111 -2.53 -4.93 3.57
N GLY A 112 -3.04 -4.47 2.42
CA GLY A 112 -2.50 -3.31 1.68
C GLY A 112 -3.37 -2.06 1.69
N GLY A 113 -3.15 -1.16 0.72
CA GLY A 113 -3.92 0.07 0.53
C GLY A 113 -3.29 1.32 1.16
N PHE A 114 -1.97 1.33 1.37
CA PHE A 114 -1.23 2.39 2.03
C PHE A 114 -0.95 3.58 1.10
N HIS A 115 -2.01 4.27 0.72
CA HIS A 115 -2.01 5.30 -0.32
C HIS A 115 -1.40 6.67 0.07
N HIS A 116 -1.04 6.90 1.33
CA HIS A 116 -0.56 8.21 1.78
C HIS A 116 0.95 8.39 1.63
N ALA A 117 1.77 7.33 1.59
CA ALA A 117 3.21 7.49 1.53
C ALA A 117 3.67 8.15 0.21
N PHE A 118 4.60 9.10 0.31
CA PHE A 118 5.18 9.86 -0.80
C PHE A 118 6.52 9.27 -1.24
N PRO A 119 7.11 9.71 -2.37
CA PRO A 119 8.43 9.23 -2.82
C PRO A 119 9.54 9.45 -1.77
N ALA A 120 9.47 10.54 -1.00
CA ALA A 120 10.53 10.93 -0.07
C ALA A 120 10.02 11.23 1.35
N LYS A 121 8.79 10.83 1.69
CA LYS A 121 8.15 11.18 2.96
C LYS A 121 7.11 10.13 3.37
N ALA A 122 7.09 9.75 4.63
CA ALA A 122 5.96 9.07 5.25
C ALA A 122 4.79 10.06 5.42
N GLU A 123 3.57 9.57 5.50
CA GLU A 123 2.41 10.43 5.79
C GLU A 123 1.25 9.61 6.36
N GLY A 124 0.61 10.16 7.39
CA GLY A 124 -0.47 9.49 8.11
C GLY A 124 -0.02 8.12 8.61
N PHE A 125 -0.80 7.09 8.28
CA PHE A 125 -0.49 5.71 8.67
C PHE A 125 0.30 4.94 7.60
N CYS A 126 1.05 5.62 6.73
CA CYS A 126 1.72 4.99 5.60
C CYS A 126 3.22 5.31 5.56
N TYR A 127 4.06 4.29 5.71
CA TYR A 127 5.50 4.39 5.44
C TYR A 127 5.87 4.00 3.99
N ILE A 128 5.16 3.06 3.37
CA ILE A 128 5.43 2.58 2.01
C ILE A 128 4.13 2.59 1.21
N ASN A 129 4.17 3.06 -0.05
CA ASN A 129 3.02 3.05 -0.93
C ASN A 129 2.99 1.75 -1.75
N ASP A 130 2.28 0.74 -1.25
CA ASP A 130 2.23 -0.60 -1.85
C ASP A 130 1.56 -0.60 -3.23
N LEU A 131 0.57 0.26 -3.45
CA LEU A 131 -0.12 0.43 -4.73
C LEU A 131 0.87 0.88 -5.81
N ALA A 132 1.68 1.89 -5.48
CA ALA A 132 2.67 2.42 -6.41
C ALA A 132 3.80 1.43 -6.69
N VAL A 133 4.26 0.70 -5.65
CA VAL A 133 5.29 -0.33 -5.80
C VAL A 133 4.82 -1.42 -6.77
N ALA A 134 3.59 -1.90 -6.59
CA ALA A 134 3.01 -2.93 -7.45
C ALA A 134 2.81 -2.43 -8.90
N ALA A 135 2.33 -1.18 -9.08
CA ALA A 135 2.14 -0.59 -10.40
C ALA A 135 3.46 -0.44 -11.19
N PHE A 136 4.51 0.13 -10.58
CA PHE A 136 5.80 0.24 -11.25
C PHE A 136 6.46 -1.12 -11.47
N ARG A 137 6.29 -2.09 -10.55
CA ARG A 137 6.77 -3.46 -10.78
C ARG A 137 6.08 -4.07 -12.00
N PHE A 138 4.75 -3.96 -12.09
CA PHE A 138 3.98 -4.44 -13.24
C PHE A 138 4.46 -3.84 -14.57
N LEU A 139 4.65 -2.52 -14.61
CA LEU A 139 5.15 -1.82 -15.80
C LEU A 139 6.58 -2.24 -16.14
N SER A 140 7.48 -2.30 -15.16
CA SER A 140 8.89 -2.68 -15.39
C SER A 140 9.06 -4.11 -15.90
N ARG A 141 8.18 -5.03 -15.49
CA ARG A 141 8.15 -6.41 -15.98
C ARG A 141 7.49 -6.56 -17.35
N LYS A 142 7.05 -5.45 -17.97
CA LYS A 142 6.34 -5.41 -19.26
C LYS A 142 5.10 -6.31 -19.28
N TYR A 143 4.42 -6.39 -18.13
CA TYR A 143 3.21 -7.20 -17.98
C TYR A 143 1.99 -6.54 -18.62
N GLY A 144 2.08 -5.25 -18.92
CA GLY A 144 1.15 -4.44 -19.67
C GLY A 144 1.73 -3.06 -19.91
N HIS A 145 0.90 -2.14 -20.39
CA HIS A 145 1.33 -0.79 -20.77
C HIS A 145 0.61 0.32 -19.99
N ARG A 146 -0.46 -0.03 -19.27
CA ARG A 146 -1.26 0.94 -18.50
C ARG A 146 -1.79 0.31 -17.22
N VAL A 147 -1.85 1.10 -16.16
CA VAL A 147 -2.45 0.77 -14.87
C VAL A 147 -3.52 1.81 -14.56
N LEU A 148 -4.66 1.35 -14.04
CA LEU A 148 -5.70 2.21 -13.48
C LEU A 148 -5.75 1.93 -11.98
N ILE A 149 -5.54 2.95 -11.16
CA ILE A 149 -5.74 2.91 -9.72
C ILE A 149 -7.06 3.60 -9.41
N ILE A 150 -7.97 2.86 -8.78
CA ILE A 150 -9.26 3.37 -8.30
C ILE A 150 -9.18 3.40 -6.77
N ASP A 151 -9.16 4.60 -6.20
CA ASP A 151 -9.11 4.83 -4.77
C ASP A 151 -10.49 5.29 -4.27
N LEU A 152 -11.07 4.50 -3.36
CA LEU A 152 -12.39 4.73 -2.76
C LEU A 152 -12.28 4.79 -1.23
N ASP A 153 -11.08 4.99 -0.68
CA ASP A 153 -10.92 5.29 0.74
C ASP A 153 -11.59 6.64 1.07
N LEU A 154 -11.98 6.81 2.34
CA LEU A 154 -12.58 8.05 2.82
C LEU A 154 -11.63 9.24 2.61
N HIS A 155 -10.33 9.03 2.84
CA HIS A 155 -9.29 10.02 2.65
C HIS A 155 -8.77 9.95 1.21
N GLN A 156 -8.38 11.09 0.64
CA GLN A 156 -7.72 11.05 -0.67
C GLN A 156 -6.35 10.35 -0.56
N GLY A 157 -6.06 9.45 -1.49
CA GLY A 157 -4.73 8.86 -1.69
C GLY A 157 -3.69 9.84 -2.23
N ASN A 158 -3.41 10.91 -1.47
CA ASN A 158 -2.52 12.01 -1.82
C ASN A 158 -1.10 11.54 -2.20
N GLY A 159 -0.53 10.57 -1.48
CA GLY A 159 0.76 9.97 -1.81
C GLY A 159 0.74 9.32 -3.19
N THR A 160 -0.29 8.51 -3.47
CA THR A 160 -0.48 7.85 -4.77
C THR A 160 -0.66 8.88 -5.90
N ALA A 161 -1.50 9.90 -5.70
CA ALA A 161 -1.70 10.98 -6.66
C ALA A 161 -0.39 11.70 -6.98
N ARG A 162 0.39 12.06 -5.95
CA ARG A 162 1.68 12.72 -6.10
C ARG A 162 2.73 11.85 -6.80
N ILE A 163 2.78 10.56 -6.48
CA ILE A 163 3.73 9.61 -7.09
C ILE A 163 3.49 9.52 -8.60
N PHE A 164 2.24 9.45 -9.03
CA PHE A 164 1.88 9.27 -10.45
C PHE A 164 1.63 10.57 -11.20
N GLN A 165 1.87 11.72 -10.59
CA GLN A 165 1.71 13.00 -11.26
C GLN A 165 2.59 13.08 -12.52
N GLY A 166 1.95 13.20 -13.68
CA GLY A 166 2.64 13.25 -14.99
C GLY A 166 3.05 11.89 -15.56
N HIS A 167 2.79 10.77 -14.87
CA HIS A 167 3.08 9.43 -15.36
C HIS A 167 1.95 8.90 -16.27
N ARG A 168 2.11 9.07 -17.59
CA ARG A 168 1.07 8.72 -18.60
C ARG A 168 0.65 7.25 -18.65
N GLU A 169 1.43 6.34 -18.06
CA GLU A 169 1.12 4.90 -18.01
C GLU A 169 0.25 4.52 -16.80
N VAL A 170 0.04 5.43 -15.85
CA VAL A 170 -0.80 5.18 -14.67
C VAL A 170 -1.86 6.26 -14.59
N PHE A 171 -3.13 5.85 -14.53
CA PHE A 171 -4.25 6.75 -14.29
C PHE A 171 -4.70 6.60 -12.83
N THR A 172 -4.75 7.70 -12.09
CA THR A 172 -5.25 7.74 -10.70
C THR A 172 -6.65 8.35 -10.65
N PHE A 173 -7.60 7.57 -10.17
CA PHE A 173 -8.94 8.01 -9.84
C PHE A 173 -9.12 7.98 -8.33
N SER A 174 -9.65 9.06 -7.73
CA SER A 174 -10.01 9.08 -6.31
C SER A 174 -11.40 9.65 -6.10
N MET A 175 -12.20 8.99 -5.25
CA MET A 175 -13.44 9.53 -4.71
C MET A 175 -13.33 9.52 -3.19
N HIS A 176 -13.38 10.70 -2.59
CA HIS A 176 -13.01 10.92 -1.18
C HIS A 176 -13.81 12.06 -0.57
N GLN A 177 -13.80 12.17 0.75
CA GLN A 177 -14.42 13.30 1.44
C GLN A 177 -13.50 14.55 1.34
N GLU A 178 -14.05 15.67 0.88
CA GLU A 178 -13.28 16.88 0.52
C GLU A 178 -12.68 17.57 1.75
N ASP A 179 -13.51 17.79 2.78
CA ASP A 179 -13.20 18.70 3.88
C ASP A 179 -12.46 18.05 5.07
N ILE A 180 -11.85 16.88 4.86
CA ILE A 180 -11.06 16.17 5.87
C ILE A 180 -9.60 15.98 5.44
N TYR A 181 -8.78 15.41 6.32
CA TYR A 181 -7.44 14.96 5.98
C TYR A 181 -7.42 14.10 4.69
N PRO A 182 -6.35 14.13 3.88
CA PRO A 182 -5.18 15.00 3.95
C PRO A 182 -5.41 16.35 3.23
N VAL A 183 -4.38 17.21 3.23
CA VAL A 183 -4.26 18.25 2.20
C VAL A 183 -4.30 17.56 0.83
N LYS A 184 -5.28 17.93 0.01
CA LYS A 184 -5.53 17.27 -1.26
C LYS A 184 -4.41 17.54 -2.27
N GLU A 185 -4.00 16.49 -2.95
CA GLU A 185 -3.13 16.51 -4.12
C GLU A 185 -3.99 16.39 -5.40
N GLN A 186 -3.37 16.46 -6.56
CA GLN A 186 -4.06 16.33 -7.84
C GLN A 186 -3.89 14.92 -8.44
N SER A 187 -4.98 14.15 -8.51
CA SER A 187 -5.06 12.91 -9.28
C SER A 187 -5.36 13.20 -10.77
N ASP A 188 -5.45 12.17 -11.62
CA ASP A 188 -5.97 12.35 -12.98
C ASP A 188 -7.47 12.65 -13.00
N LEU A 189 -8.22 12.07 -12.05
CA LEU A 189 -9.62 12.40 -11.80
C LEU A 189 -9.97 12.27 -10.32
N ASP A 190 -10.34 13.39 -9.69
CA ASP A 190 -10.83 13.46 -8.33
C ASP A 190 -12.34 13.75 -8.31
N ILE A 191 -13.09 13.01 -7.48
CA ILE A 191 -14.51 13.24 -7.19
C ILE A 191 -14.65 13.59 -5.70
N PRO A 192 -14.72 14.88 -5.35
CA PRO A 192 -14.91 15.30 -3.96
C PRO A 192 -16.34 15.01 -3.50
N LEU A 193 -16.47 14.41 -2.31
CA LEU A 193 -17.73 14.15 -1.63
C LEU A 193 -17.88 15.06 -0.38
N PRO A 194 -19.12 15.44 -0.03
CA PRO A 194 -19.40 16.23 1.17
C PRO A 194 -19.19 15.46 2.47
#